data_AF-A0A3N4Q255-F1
#
_entry.id   AF-A0A3N4Q255-F1
#
_cell.length_a   1.000
_cell.length_b   1.000
_cell.length_c   1.000
_cell.angle_alpha   90.00
_cell.angle_beta   90.00
_cell.angle_gamma   90.00
#
_symmetry.space_group_name_H-M   'P 1'
#
loop_
_entity.id
_entity.type
_entity.pdbx_description
1 polymer ?
#
loop_
_entity_poly.entity_id
_entity_poly.type
_entity_poly.pdbx_seq_one_letter_code
_entity_poly.pdbx_strand_id
1 'polypeptide(L)'
;MEALMQSLQEKGYEPLARYGFRELVIPLREGLQTKTIYIRLFWFFFLLGCVAAGVFAGWGIGSGALKFGAFCGWLLLGIPATFLLVPLHEMVHGLMFRWYGARDVRYGVIWRYLMFYAVAHAYVVHYRQFRYIAMAPFAVISLLCAAVFPFVATGWQALLLGLYCFHTLCCAGDFGLCAYFYKYRERKPVSFDDADNGISYFYALPEPSHMENA
;
A
#
# COMPACT_ATOMS: atom_id res chain seq x y z
N MET A 1 -22.25 -12.24 -6.94
CA MET A 1 -22.01 -11.41 -5.73
C MET A 1 -22.96 -11.77 -4.59
N GLU A 2 -24.28 -11.79 -4.81
CA GLU A 2 -25.28 -12.10 -3.77
C GLU A 2 -25.02 -13.40 -3.00
N ALA A 3 -24.79 -14.51 -3.70
CA ALA A 3 -24.47 -15.79 -3.07
C ALA A 3 -23.23 -15.72 -2.15
N LEU A 4 -22.22 -14.91 -2.51
CA LEU A 4 -21.02 -14.72 -1.68
C LEU A 4 -21.36 -13.98 -0.39
N MET A 5 -22.12 -12.89 -0.49
CA MET A 5 -22.57 -12.10 0.66
C MET A 5 -23.43 -12.95 1.60
N GLN A 6 -24.36 -13.72 1.06
CA GLN A 6 -25.19 -14.65 1.84
C GLN A 6 -24.31 -15.70 2.56
N SER A 7 -23.32 -16.27 1.87
CA SER A 7 -22.40 -17.25 2.49
C SER A 7 -21.58 -16.66 3.65
N LEU A 8 -21.29 -15.34 3.63
CA LEU A 8 -20.60 -14.66 4.71
C LEU A 8 -21.55 -14.39 5.88
N GLN A 9 -22.78 -14.00 5.61
CA GLN A 9 -23.82 -13.82 6.64
C GLN A 9 -24.14 -15.14 7.36
N GLU A 10 -24.22 -16.25 6.63
CA GLU A 10 -24.37 -17.60 7.21
C GLU A 10 -23.19 -17.99 8.12
N LYS A 11 -21.99 -17.45 7.85
CA LYS A 11 -20.81 -17.59 8.72
C LYS A 11 -20.75 -16.57 9.85
N GLY A 12 -21.80 -15.77 10.03
CA GLY A 12 -21.93 -14.77 11.09
C GLY A 12 -21.22 -13.44 10.79
N TYR A 13 -20.81 -13.16 9.56
CA TYR A 13 -20.23 -11.86 9.21
C TYR A 13 -21.32 -10.80 8.98
N GLU A 14 -21.07 -9.60 9.50
CA GLU A 14 -21.92 -8.43 9.33
C GLU A 14 -21.28 -7.42 8.38
N PRO A 15 -22.07 -6.70 7.57
CA PRO A 15 -21.55 -5.63 6.72
C PRO A 15 -21.05 -4.46 7.58
N LEU A 16 -19.80 -4.06 7.38
CA LEU A 16 -19.21 -2.88 8.01
C LEU A 16 -19.35 -1.64 7.13
N ALA A 17 -18.98 -1.76 5.86
CA ALA A 17 -18.97 -0.66 4.92
C ALA A 17 -19.00 -1.18 3.48
N ARG A 18 -19.42 -0.29 2.56
CA ARG A 18 -19.28 -0.48 1.12
C ARG A 18 -18.81 0.85 0.53
N TYR A 19 -17.88 0.79 -0.41
CA TYR A 19 -17.37 1.97 -1.09
C TYR A 19 -17.29 1.68 -2.57
N GLY A 20 -17.69 2.63 -3.41
CA GLY A 20 -17.28 2.59 -4.81
C GLY A 20 -15.75 2.72 -4.91
N PHE A 21 -15.12 2.24 -5.98
CA PHE A 21 -13.67 2.35 -6.15
C PHE A 21 -13.17 3.81 -6.06
N ARG A 22 -13.98 4.78 -6.50
CA ARG A 22 -13.67 6.22 -6.37
C ARG A 22 -13.76 6.74 -4.93
N GLU A 23 -14.46 6.03 -4.07
CA GLU A 23 -14.69 6.37 -2.67
C GLU A 23 -13.71 5.64 -1.73
N LEU A 24 -12.86 4.74 -2.25
CA LEU A 24 -11.81 4.06 -1.46
C LEU A 24 -10.81 5.03 -0.82
N VAL A 25 -10.74 6.27 -1.31
CA VAL A 25 -10.01 7.36 -0.66
C VAL A 25 -10.52 7.66 0.76
N ILE A 26 -11.79 7.35 1.06
CA ILE A 26 -12.42 7.58 2.37
C ILE A 26 -11.82 6.64 3.43
N PRO A 27 -11.95 5.30 3.34
CA PRO A 27 -11.36 4.40 4.34
C PRO A 27 -9.83 4.51 4.40
N LEU A 28 -9.19 4.80 3.27
CA LEU A 28 -7.76 5.11 3.21
C LEU A 28 -7.41 6.31 4.10
N ARG A 29 -8.10 7.45 3.94
CA ARG A 29 -7.85 8.66 4.74
C ARG A 29 -8.18 8.46 6.21
N GLU A 30 -9.26 7.75 6.51
CA GLU A 30 -9.59 7.37 7.90
C GLU A 30 -8.43 6.57 8.51
N GLY A 31 -7.93 5.58 7.77
CA GLY A 31 -6.78 4.77 8.17
C GLY A 31 -5.51 5.59 8.41
N LEU A 32 -5.19 6.54 7.54
CA LEU A 32 -4.05 7.45 7.69
C LEU A 32 -4.12 8.34 8.94
N GLN A 33 -5.32 8.62 9.45
CA GLN A 33 -5.54 9.41 10.66
C GLN A 33 -5.44 8.57 11.95
N THR A 34 -5.32 7.25 11.84
CA THR A 34 -5.20 6.37 13.00
C THR A 34 -3.77 6.33 13.57
N LYS A 35 -3.64 5.94 14.84
CA LYS A 35 -2.35 5.75 15.52
C LYS A 35 -1.90 4.29 15.55
N THR A 36 -2.06 3.58 14.43
CA THR A 36 -1.73 2.14 14.31
C THR A 36 -0.26 1.90 14.01
N ILE A 37 0.17 0.64 14.11
CA ILE A 37 1.52 0.22 13.73
C ILE A 37 1.84 0.53 12.26
N TYR A 38 0.86 0.43 11.36
CA TYR A 38 1.04 0.70 9.94
C TYR A 38 1.42 2.16 9.69
N ILE A 39 0.77 3.10 10.36
CA ILE A 39 1.09 4.53 10.22
C ILE A 39 2.46 4.86 10.82
N ARG A 40 2.81 4.21 11.94
CA ARG A 40 4.17 4.36 12.52
C ARG A 40 5.24 3.80 11.58
N LEU A 41 5.00 2.64 10.97
CA LEU A 41 5.92 2.03 10.01
C LEU A 41 6.07 2.87 8.75
N PHE A 42 4.96 3.41 8.22
CA PHE A 42 4.98 4.33 7.08
C PHE A 42 5.92 5.52 7.36
N TRP A 43 5.72 6.23 8.48
CA TRP A 43 6.57 7.36 8.84
C TRP A 43 8.00 6.95 9.14
N PHE A 44 8.21 5.80 9.80
CA PHE A 44 9.54 5.27 10.06
C PHE A 44 10.32 5.06 8.76
N PHE A 45 9.73 4.37 7.78
CA PHE A 45 10.40 4.09 6.50
C PHE A 45 10.59 5.36 5.66
N PHE A 46 9.61 6.27 5.65
CA PHE A 46 9.77 7.54 4.97
C PHE A 46 10.91 8.37 5.57
N LEU A 47 10.97 8.49 6.90
CA LEU A 47 12.05 9.20 7.59
C LEU A 47 13.40 8.51 7.41
N LEU A 48 13.43 7.17 7.42
CA LEU A 48 14.64 6.40 7.13
C LEU A 48 15.20 6.76 5.74
N GLY A 49 14.34 6.82 4.72
CA GLY A 49 14.73 7.25 3.38
C GLY A 49 15.27 8.69 3.34
N CYS A 50 14.59 9.62 4.01
CA CYS A 50 15.03 11.02 4.10
C CYS A 50 16.39 11.15 4.81
N VAL A 51 16.61 10.42 5.90
CA VAL A 51 17.90 10.40 6.62
C VAL A 51 18.98 9.78 5.75
N ALA A 52 18.71 8.66 5.08
CA ALA A 52 19.67 8.04 4.16
C ALA A 52 20.05 9.00 3.02
N ALA A 53 19.07 9.71 2.46
CA ALA A 53 19.31 10.73 1.43
C ALA A 53 20.16 11.90 1.95
N GLY A 54 19.89 12.38 3.17
CA GLY A 54 20.67 13.45 3.80
C GLY A 54 22.11 13.04 4.10
N VAL A 55 22.32 11.84 4.65
CA VAL A 55 23.67 11.29 4.90
C VAL A 55 24.43 11.11 3.59
N PHE A 56 23.79 10.55 2.57
CA PHE A 56 24.39 10.38 1.25
C PHE A 56 24.73 11.72 0.59
N ALA A 57 23.84 12.71 0.69
CA ALA A 57 24.12 14.06 0.20
C ALA A 57 25.33 14.69 0.91
N GLY A 58 25.39 14.58 2.24
CA GLY A 58 26.51 15.10 3.03
C GLY A 58 27.85 14.48 2.62
N TRP A 59 27.89 13.15 2.48
CA TRP A 59 29.07 12.45 1.98
C TRP A 59 29.41 12.82 0.53
N GLY A 60 28.42 12.76 -0.38
CA GLY A 60 28.64 12.96 -1.82
C GLY A 60 29.08 14.38 -2.15
N ILE A 61 28.52 15.38 -1.47
CA ILE A 61 28.89 16.79 -1.65
C ILE A 61 30.21 17.08 -0.95
N GLY A 62 30.41 16.61 0.29
CA GLY A 62 31.62 16.85 1.07
C GLY A 62 32.88 16.21 0.46
N SER A 63 32.73 15.07 -0.20
CA SER A 63 33.82 14.39 -0.93
C SER A 63 34.07 14.93 -2.35
N GLY A 64 33.22 15.83 -2.84
CA GLY A 64 33.27 16.31 -4.23
C GLY A 64 32.76 15.30 -5.27
N ALA A 65 32.26 14.14 -4.84
CA ALA A 65 31.73 13.10 -5.73
C ALA A 65 30.44 13.53 -6.45
N LEU A 66 29.65 14.45 -5.87
CA LEU A 66 28.42 14.95 -6.46
C LEU A 66 28.18 16.42 -6.08
N LYS A 67 27.91 17.28 -7.06
CA LYS A 67 27.52 18.67 -6.79
C LYS A 67 26.09 18.72 -6.23
N PHE A 68 25.82 19.67 -5.33
CA PHE A 68 24.49 19.85 -4.73
C PHE A 68 23.35 19.92 -5.77
N GLY A 69 23.50 20.74 -6.81
CA GLY A 69 22.48 20.85 -7.86
C GLY A 69 22.26 19.54 -8.62
N ALA A 70 23.31 18.74 -8.85
CA ALA A 70 23.19 17.44 -9.47
C ALA A 70 22.50 16.44 -8.55
N PHE A 71 22.83 16.42 -7.25
CA PHE A 71 22.13 15.61 -6.25
C PHE A 71 20.64 15.91 -6.24
N CYS A 72 20.24 17.18 -6.13
CA CYS A 72 18.84 17.57 -6.15
C CYS A 72 18.14 17.16 -7.46
N GLY A 73 18.80 17.35 -8.61
CA GLY A 73 18.27 16.93 -9.90
C GLY A 73 17.99 15.43 -9.97
N TRP A 74 18.98 14.61 -9.59
CA TRP A 74 18.83 13.15 -9.56
C TRP A 74 17.78 12.68 -8.54
N LEU A 75 17.75 13.29 -7.35
CA LEU A 75 16.74 12.98 -6.34
C LEU A 75 15.32 13.27 -6.86
N LEU A 76 15.11 14.43 -7.48
CA LEU A 76 13.81 14.85 -8.02
C LEU A 76 13.39 14.06 -9.26
N LEU A 77 14.33 13.53 -10.04
CA LEU A 77 14.04 12.54 -11.09
C LEU A 77 13.41 11.26 -10.51
N GLY A 78 13.48 11.05 -9.20
CA GLY A 78 12.74 10.00 -8.50
C GLY A 78 11.22 10.13 -8.68
N ILE A 79 10.67 11.34 -8.82
CA ILE A 79 9.22 11.55 -8.99
C ILE A 79 8.70 10.89 -10.29
N PRO A 80 9.18 11.28 -11.50
CA PRO A 80 8.73 10.61 -12.72
C PRO A 80 9.10 9.13 -12.76
N ALA A 81 10.23 8.74 -12.16
CA ALA A 81 10.59 7.32 -12.04
C ALA A 81 9.57 6.53 -11.20
N THR A 82 9.07 7.09 -10.09
CA THR A 82 7.99 6.48 -9.30
C THR A 82 6.71 6.32 -10.11
N PHE A 83 6.30 7.33 -10.89
CA PHE A 83 5.12 7.22 -11.75
C PHE A 83 5.23 6.08 -12.77
N LEU A 84 6.41 5.90 -13.37
CA LEU A 84 6.69 4.77 -14.25
C LEU A 84 6.68 3.42 -13.53
N LEU A 85 6.92 3.43 -12.21
CA LEU A 85 6.91 2.23 -11.37
C LEU A 85 5.50 1.84 -10.89
N VAL A 86 4.51 2.73 -10.97
CA VAL A 86 3.14 2.43 -10.50
C VAL A 86 2.51 1.22 -11.19
N PRO A 87 2.62 1.02 -12.52
CA PRO A 87 2.13 -0.22 -13.14
C PRO A 87 2.79 -1.49 -12.57
N LEU A 88 4.09 -1.42 -12.26
CA LEU A 88 4.81 -2.53 -11.62
C LEU A 88 4.37 -2.73 -10.17
N HIS A 89 4.06 -1.64 -9.45
CA HIS A 89 3.48 -1.69 -8.11
C HIS A 89 2.16 -2.46 -8.13
N GLU A 90 1.21 -2.06 -8.99
CA GLU A 90 -0.07 -2.75 -9.11
C GLU A 90 0.10 -4.20 -9.56
N MET A 91 1.04 -4.46 -10.47
CA MET A 91 1.34 -5.82 -10.90
C MET A 91 1.74 -6.71 -9.72
N VAL A 92 2.54 -6.21 -8.77
CA VAL A 92 2.89 -6.96 -7.55
C VAL A 92 1.65 -7.25 -6.69
N HIS A 93 0.73 -6.31 -6.51
CA HIS A 93 -0.54 -6.59 -5.84
C HIS A 93 -1.31 -7.72 -6.55
N GLY A 94 -1.45 -7.62 -7.88
CA GLY A 94 -2.15 -8.64 -8.66
C GLY A 94 -1.49 -10.02 -8.61
N LEU A 95 -0.16 -10.09 -8.61
CA LEU A 95 0.58 -11.33 -8.39
C LEU A 95 0.29 -11.92 -7.00
N MET A 96 0.24 -11.08 -5.97
CA MET A 96 -0.11 -11.53 -4.61
C MET A 96 -1.57 -12.02 -4.52
N PHE A 97 -2.51 -11.34 -5.18
CA PHE A 97 -3.88 -11.84 -5.29
C PHE A 97 -3.92 -13.23 -5.94
N ARG A 98 -3.23 -13.42 -7.07
CA ARG A 98 -3.14 -14.72 -7.75
C ARG A 98 -2.46 -15.78 -6.89
N TRP A 99 -1.41 -15.42 -6.15
CA TRP A 99 -0.72 -16.31 -5.22
C TRP A 99 -1.67 -16.85 -4.14
N TYR A 100 -2.57 -16.01 -3.63
CA TYR A 100 -3.58 -16.44 -2.66
C TYR A 100 -4.78 -17.17 -3.28
N GLY A 101 -4.81 -17.31 -4.61
CA GLY A 101 -5.81 -18.11 -5.33
C GLY A 101 -6.92 -17.28 -5.98
N ALA A 102 -6.81 -15.95 -6.05
CA ALA A 102 -7.73 -15.16 -6.85
C ALA A 102 -7.56 -15.48 -8.34
N ARG A 103 -8.67 -15.87 -8.99
CA ARG A 103 -8.68 -16.26 -10.40
C ARG A 103 -8.89 -15.07 -11.33
N ASP A 104 -9.77 -14.15 -10.92
CA ASP A 104 -10.12 -12.94 -11.65
C ASP A 104 -9.50 -11.71 -10.96
N VAL A 105 -8.34 -11.30 -11.47
CA VAL A 105 -7.62 -10.10 -11.01
C VAL A 105 -7.68 -9.08 -12.13
N ARG A 106 -8.19 -7.89 -11.81
CA ARG A 106 -8.39 -6.79 -12.76
C ARG A 106 -7.64 -5.55 -12.31
N TYR A 107 -7.22 -4.76 -13.28
CA TYR A 107 -6.46 -3.53 -13.07
C TYR A 107 -7.24 -2.36 -13.62
N GLY A 108 -7.08 -1.19 -13.00
CA GLY A 108 -7.67 0.03 -13.51
C GLY A 108 -7.01 1.29 -13.00
N VAL A 109 -7.50 2.42 -13.51
CA VAL A 109 -6.99 3.75 -13.18
C VAL A 109 -8.17 4.70 -12.97
N ILE A 110 -8.11 5.47 -11.89
CA ILE A 110 -9.03 6.56 -11.59
C ILE A 110 -8.28 7.87 -11.81
N TRP A 111 -8.31 8.35 -13.06
CA TRP A 111 -7.56 9.53 -13.51
C TRP A 111 -7.76 10.79 -12.66
N ARG A 112 -8.98 11.01 -12.14
CA ARG A 112 -9.28 12.16 -11.27
C ARG A 112 -8.38 12.24 -10.03
N TYR A 113 -7.96 11.09 -9.52
CA TYR A 113 -7.12 10.99 -8.32
C TYR A 113 -5.73 10.43 -8.62
N LEU A 114 -5.41 10.18 -9.89
CA LEU A 114 -4.22 9.43 -10.33
C LEU A 114 -4.01 8.14 -9.52
N MET A 115 -5.11 7.48 -9.18
CA MET A 115 -5.10 6.26 -8.37
C MET A 115 -5.14 5.06 -9.30
N PHE A 116 -4.10 4.26 -9.25
CA PHE A 116 -4.05 2.95 -9.90
C PHE A 116 -4.52 1.92 -8.89
N TYR A 117 -5.10 0.82 -9.37
CA TYR A 117 -5.57 -0.23 -8.49
C TYR A 117 -5.50 -1.60 -9.16
N ALA A 118 -5.25 -2.62 -8.34
CA ALA A 118 -5.49 -4.02 -8.61
C ALA A 118 -6.58 -4.54 -7.65
N VAL A 119 -7.59 -5.20 -8.20
CA VAL A 119 -8.72 -5.76 -7.44
C VAL A 119 -8.96 -7.22 -7.80
N ALA A 120 -9.51 -7.99 -6.87
CA ALA A 120 -9.81 -9.40 -7.05
C ALA A 120 -11.33 -9.62 -7.01
N HIS A 121 -11.93 -9.86 -8.18
CA HIS A 121 -13.38 -9.98 -8.30
C HIS A 121 -13.90 -11.22 -7.55
N ALA A 122 -14.92 -11.01 -6.71
CA ALA A 122 -15.60 -12.03 -5.93
C ALA A 122 -14.66 -12.94 -5.10
N TYR A 123 -13.49 -12.42 -4.71
CA TYR A 123 -12.51 -13.13 -3.90
C TYR A 123 -12.44 -12.54 -2.49
N VAL A 124 -12.70 -13.37 -1.47
CA VAL A 124 -12.69 -12.93 -0.08
C VAL A 124 -11.27 -12.91 0.46
N VAL A 125 -10.80 -11.71 0.79
CA VAL A 125 -9.50 -11.44 1.36
C VAL A 125 -9.67 -11.23 2.85
N HIS A 126 -9.09 -12.10 3.67
CA HIS A 126 -9.08 -11.90 5.11
C HIS A 126 -7.95 -10.96 5.54
N TYR A 127 -8.07 -10.37 6.74
CA TYR A 127 -7.09 -9.43 7.28
C TYR A 127 -5.61 -9.81 7.07
N ARG A 128 -5.24 -11.05 7.38
CA ARG A 128 -3.86 -11.54 7.19
C ARG A 128 -3.41 -11.55 5.72
N GLN A 129 -4.27 -11.94 4.76
CA GLN A 129 -3.94 -11.89 3.34
C GLN A 129 -3.83 -10.43 2.90
N PHE A 130 -4.79 -9.59 3.30
CA PHE A 130 -4.85 -8.19 2.93
C PHE A 130 -3.55 -7.47 3.27
N ARG A 131 -3.03 -7.63 4.50
CA ARG A 131 -1.75 -7.00 4.89
C ARG A 131 -0.56 -7.46 4.04
N TYR A 132 -0.51 -8.71 3.60
CA TYR A 132 0.60 -9.18 2.76
C TYR A 132 0.46 -8.68 1.32
N ILE A 133 -0.75 -8.70 0.78
CA ILE A 133 -1.04 -8.16 -0.56
C ILE A 133 -0.72 -6.67 -0.60
N ALA A 134 -1.22 -5.90 0.36
CA ALA A 134 -1.05 -4.46 0.44
C ALA A 134 0.41 -4.04 0.68
N MET A 135 1.16 -4.76 1.53
CA MET A 135 2.54 -4.39 1.86
C MET A 135 3.59 -4.96 0.89
N ALA A 136 3.21 -5.87 -0.01
CA ALA A 136 4.15 -6.52 -0.92
C ALA A 136 4.83 -5.54 -1.88
N PRO A 137 4.15 -4.60 -2.56
CA PRO A 137 4.83 -3.68 -3.47
C PRO A 137 5.82 -2.79 -2.73
N PHE A 138 5.42 -2.26 -1.56
CA PHE A 138 6.33 -1.51 -0.69
C PHE A 138 7.60 -2.31 -0.39
N ALA A 139 7.45 -3.55 0.11
CA ALA A 139 8.58 -4.39 0.49
C ALA A 139 9.47 -4.74 -0.72
N VAL A 140 8.90 -5.22 -1.82
CA VAL A 140 9.65 -5.68 -3.00
C VAL A 140 10.43 -4.53 -3.63
N ILE A 141 9.77 -3.40 -3.91
CA ILE A 141 10.41 -2.26 -4.58
C ILE A 141 11.46 -1.60 -3.67
N SER A 142 11.16 -1.44 -2.37
CA SER A 142 12.10 -0.87 -1.41
C SER A 142 13.37 -1.71 -1.28
N LEU A 143 13.21 -3.04 -1.19
CA LEU A 143 14.33 -3.97 -1.11
C LEU A 143 15.14 -3.97 -2.41
N LEU A 144 14.50 -3.88 -3.57
CA LEU A 144 15.20 -3.75 -4.85
C LEU A 144 16.01 -2.44 -4.93
N CYS A 145 15.45 -1.31 -4.48
CA CYS A 145 16.18 -0.05 -4.42
C CYS A 145 17.44 -0.18 -3.54
N ALA A 146 17.29 -0.77 -2.34
CA ALA A 146 18.41 -0.99 -1.42
C ALA A 146 19.45 -1.98 -1.98
N ALA A 147 19.01 -3.05 -2.62
CA ALA A 147 19.88 -4.07 -3.20
C ALA A 147 20.68 -3.55 -4.39
N VAL A 148 20.09 -2.70 -5.24
CA VAL A 148 20.75 -2.12 -6.43
C VAL A 148 21.67 -0.95 -6.07
N PHE A 149 21.38 -0.24 -4.97
CA PHE A 149 22.10 0.95 -4.53
C PHE A 149 23.65 0.87 -4.58
N PRO A 150 24.32 -0.17 -4.04
CA PRO A 150 25.79 -0.20 -4.04
C PRO A 150 26.41 -0.47 -5.43
N PHE A 151 25.61 -0.85 -6.43
CA PHE A 151 26.10 -1.28 -7.74
C PHE A 151 25.95 -0.22 -8.85
N VAL A 152 25.43 0.97 -8.52
CA VAL A 152 25.19 2.05 -9.49
C VAL A 152 26.01 3.29 -9.18
N ALA A 153 26.26 4.12 -10.19
CA ALA A 153 27.05 5.34 -10.02
C ALA A 153 26.34 6.36 -9.12
N THR A 154 27.09 7.31 -8.55
CA THR A 154 26.64 8.27 -7.51
C THR A 154 25.37 9.04 -7.87
N GLY A 155 25.18 9.42 -9.14
CA GLY A 155 23.94 10.07 -9.59
C GLY A 155 22.73 9.13 -9.51
N TRP A 156 22.88 7.88 -9.96
CA TRP A 156 21.84 6.86 -9.88
C TRP A 156 21.54 6.45 -8.44
N GLN A 157 22.52 6.51 -7.54
CA GLN A 157 22.28 6.33 -6.10
C GLN A 157 21.34 7.40 -5.55
N ALA A 158 21.53 8.67 -5.92
CA ALA A 158 20.60 9.75 -5.57
C ALA A 158 19.21 9.52 -6.19
N LEU A 159 19.13 9.02 -7.43
CA LEU A 159 17.86 8.63 -8.05
C LEU A 159 17.15 7.53 -7.26
N LEU A 160 17.84 6.48 -6.84
CA LEU A 160 17.26 5.36 -6.09
C LEU A 160 16.76 5.81 -4.71
N LEU A 161 17.44 6.74 -4.06
CA LEU A 161 16.97 7.36 -2.82
C LEU A 161 15.70 8.19 -3.05
N GLY A 162 15.65 8.96 -4.14
CA GLY A 162 14.46 9.69 -4.55
C GLY A 162 13.30 8.73 -4.82
N LEU A 163 13.54 7.72 -5.65
CA LEU A 163 12.59 6.66 -6.01
C LEU A 163 12.04 5.98 -4.76
N TYR A 164 12.90 5.59 -3.80
CA TYR A 164 12.51 5.00 -2.53
C TYR A 164 11.57 5.93 -1.74
N CYS A 165 11.93 7.21 -1.56
CA CYS A 165 11.13 8.16 -0.80
C CYS A 165 9.77 8.43 -1.46
N PHE A 166 9.76 8.72 -2.76
CA PHE A 166 8.52 9.03 -3.50
C PHE A 166 7.63 7.78 -3.66
N HIS A 167 8.20 6.60 -3.86
CA HIS A 167 7.45 5.35 -3.85
C HIS A 167 6.84 5.08 -2.48
N THR A 168 7.59 5.28 -1.39
CA THR A 168 7.06 5.16 -0.02
C THR A 168 5.85 6.07 0.18
N LEU A 169 5.90 7.32 -0.30
CA LEU A 169 4.76 8.25 -0.27
C LEU A 169 3.57 7.73 -1.09
N CYS A 170 3.79 7.17 -2.28
CA CYS A 170 2.72 6.55 -3.08
C CYS A 170 2.08 5.35 -2.38
N CYS A 171 2.84 4.57 -1.61
CA CYS A 171 2.33 3.45 -0.81
C CYS A 171 1.50 3.89 0.41
N ALA A 172 1.36 5.20 0.69
CA ALA A 172 0.55 5.70 1.81
C ALA A 172 -0.89 5.15 1.76
N GLY A 173 -1.43 4.91 0.56
CA GLY A 173 -2.74 4.29 0.41
C GLY A 173 -2.83 2.88 0.98
N ASP A 174 -1.83 2.06 0.74
CA ASP A 174 -1.76 0.67 1.23
C ASP A 174 -1.61 0.62 2.75
N PHE A 175 -0.74 1.48 3.29
CA PHE A 175 -0.58 1.64 4.73
C PHE A 175 -1.88 2.15 5.37
N GLY A 176 -2.55 3.11 4.73
CA GLY A 176 -3.85 3.64 5.15
C GLY A 176 -4.93 2.56 5.19
N LEU A 177 -5.10 1.79 4.11
CA LEU A 177 -6.08 0.69 4.10
C LEU A 177 -5.73 -0.41 5.10
N CYS A 178 -4.45 -0.75 5.26
CA CYS A 178 -4.02 -1.67 6.32
C CYS A 178 -4.36 -1.16 7.72
N ALA A 179 -4.18 0.15 7.95
CA ALA A 179 -4.52 0.80 9.20
C ALA A 179 -6.03 0.83 9.46
N TYR A 180 -6.84 1.08 8.43
CA TYR A 180 -8.29 0.97 8.48
C TYR A 180 -8.72 -0.47 8.83
N PHE A 181 -8.15 -1.46 8.16
CA PHE A 181 -8.38 -2.89 8.43
C PHE A 181 -7.97 -3.30 9.86
N TYR A 182 -6.90 -2.71 10.37
CA TYR A 182 -6.41 -2.97 11.72
C TYR A 182 -7.40 -2.56 12.82
N LYS A 183 -8.26 -1.57 12.57
CA LYS A 183 -9.32 -1.13 13.51
C LYS A 183 -10.24 -2.29 13.89
N TYR A 184 -10.55 -3.14 12.92
CA TYR A 184 -11.49 -4.25 13.08
C TYR A 184 -10.80 -5.60 13.30
N ARG A 185 -9.47 -5.65 13.46
CA ARG A 185 -8.66 -6.89 13.45
C ARG A 185 -9.16 -8.00 14.40
N GLU A 186 -9.70 -7.64 15.55
CA GLU A 186 -10.22 -8.60 16.55
C GLU A 186 -11.54 -9.24 16.08
N ARG A 187 -12.25 -8.59 15.16
CA ARG A 187 -13.49 -9.05 14.53
C ARG A 187 -13.24 -9.81 13.22
N LYS A 188 -12.00 -10.24 12.95
CA LYS A 188 -11.58 -10.99 11.74
C LYS A 188 -12.09 -10.36 10.43
N PRO A 189 -11.73 -9.11 10.12
CA PRO A 189 -12.33 -8.40 9.00
C PRO A 189 -11.93 -9.03 7.66
N VAL A 190 -12.86 -8.97 6.71
CA VAL A 190 -12.68 -9.44 5.34
C VAL A 190 -13.10 -8.34 4.36
N SER A 191 -12.49 -8.35 3.18
CA SER A 191 -12.91 -7.54 2.04
C SER A 191 -13.03 -8.38 0.78
N PHE A 192 -13.87 -7.96 -0.14
CA PHE A 192 -13.99 -8.53 -1.48
C PHE A 192 -14.51 -7.46 -2.42
N ASP A 193 -14.15 -7.57 -3.70
CA ASP A 193 -14.51 -6.59 -4.71
C ASP A 193 -15.56 -7.14 -5.67
N ASP A 194 -16.55 -6.31 -5.98
CA ASP A 194 -17.37 -6.42 -7.17
C ASP A 194 -16.77 -5.54 -8.25
N ALA A 195 -15.82 -6.11 -9.00
CA ALA A 195 -15.16 -5.40 -10.09
C ALA A 195 -16.08 -5.06 -11.27
N ASP A 196 -17.25 -5.69 -11.42
CA ASP A 196 -18.19 -5.36 -12.49
C ASP A 196 -18.94 -4.06 -12.16
N ASN A 197 -19.32 -3.90 -10.89
CA ASN A 197 -20.02 -2.71 -10.41
C ASN A 197 -19.07 -1.64 -9.83
N GLY A 198 -17.79 -1.95 -9.69
CA GLY A 198 -16.77 -1.05 -9.13
C GLY A 198 -16.97 -0.76 -7.64
N ILE A 199 -17.32 -1.78 -6.85
CA ILE A 199 -17.63 -1.67 -5.42
C ILE A 199 -16.70 -2.58 -4.61
N SER A 200 -16.16 -2.07 -3.52
CA SER A 200 -15.46 -2.85 -2.51
C SER A 200 -16.33 -2.99 -1.27
N TYR A 201 -16.44 -4.21 -0.77
CA TYR A 201 -17.21 -4.55 0.41
C TYR A 201 -16.29 -4.85 1.59
N PHE A 202 -16.77 -4.50 2.79
CA PHE A 202 -16.06 -4.69 4.04
C PHE A 202 -17.00 -5.34 5.05
N TYR A 203 -16.60 -6.49 5.58
CA TYR A 203 -17.37 -7.28 6.54
C TYR A 203 -16.49 -7.66 7.73
N ALA A 204 -17.11 -7.89 8.88
CA ALA A 204 -16.43 -8.45 10.04
C ALA A 204 -17.42 -9.23 10.91
N LEU A 205 -16.92 -10.08 11.81
CA LEU A 205 -17.74 -10.70 12.84
C LEU A 205 -18.30 -9.63 13.80
N PRO A 206 -19.35 -9.94 14.57
CA PRO A 206 -19.87 -9.04 15.60
C PRO A 206 -18.78 -8.70 16.62
N GLU A 207 -18.96 -7.60 17.35
CA GLU A 207 -18.10 -7.37 18.51
C GLU A 207 -18.26 -8.56 19.47
N PRO A 208 -17.16 -9.06 20.07
CA PRO A 208 -17.29 -9.98 21.18
C PRO A 208 -18.20 -9.32 22.20
N SER A 209 -19.35 -9.93 22.50
CA SER A 209 -20.20 -9.45 23.58
C SER A 209 -19.31 -9.26 24.80
N HIS A 210 -19.32 -8.07 25.41
CA HIS A 210 -18.87 -7.92 26.77
C HIS A 210 -19.72 -8.89 27.61
N MET A 211 -19.30 -10.15 27.74
CA MET A 211 -19.80 -11.01 28.78
C MET A 211 -19.30 -10.38 30.07
N GLU A 212 -20.23 -9.65 30.67
CA GLU A 212 -20.35 -9.22 32.04
C GLU A 212 -19.32 -9.85 32.97
N ASN A 213 -18.48 -9.01 33.57
CA ASN A 213 -18.07 -9.28 34.94
C ASN A 213 -19.33 -9.15 35.81
N ALA A 214 -20.05 -10.26 35.94
CA ALA A 214 -20.95 -10.52 37.06
C ALA A 214 -20.14 -11.16 38.20
#